data_AF-A0A368R934-F1
#
_entry.id   AF-A0A368R934-F1
#
_cell.length_a   1.000
_cell.length_b   1.000
_cell.length_c   1.000
_cell.angle_alpha   90.00
_cell.angle_beta   90.00
_cell.angle_gamma   90.00
#
_symmetry.space_group_name_H-M   'P 1'
#
loop_
_entity.id
_entity.type
_entity.pdbx_description
1 polymer ?
#
loop_
_entity_poly.entity_id
_entity_poly.type
_entity_poly.pdbx_seq_one_letter_code
_entity_poly.pdbx_strand_id
1 'polypeptide(L)' 'MERSPGVPEEHFTSLVLLCCWQLWKRRNEVVFRGERWMLRQTLKNYKDDAQLWRCRLPRCLADVASKWCQLFSGAM' A
#
# COMPACT_ATOMS: atom_id res chain seq x y z
N MET A 1 2.52 -21.11 3.07
CA MET A 1 1.83 -19.85 3.43
C MET A 1 0.41 -20.00 2.92
N GLU A 2 -0.50 -20.42 3.79
CA GLU A 2 -1.88 -20.78 3.43
C GLU A 2 -2.70 -19.54 3.03
N ARG A 3 -3.49 -19.70 1.98
CA ARG A 3 -3.97 -18.68 1.04
C ARG A 3 -5.40 -18.28 1.40
N SER A 4 -5.65 -17.01 1.68
CA SER A 4 -7.00 -16.55 2.04
C SER A 4 -7.90 -16.44 0.80
N PRO A 5 -9.07 -17.11 0.77
CA PRO A 5 -9.95 -17.16 -0.40
C PRO A 5 -10.74 -15.84 -0.48
N GLY A 6 -10.29 -14.90 -1.32
CA GLY A 6 -11.03 -13.65 -1.53
C GLY A 6 -10.27 -12.53 -2.22
N VAL A 7 -8.94 -12.63 -2.34
CA VAL A 7 -8.13 -11.66 -3.10
C VAL A 7 -7.65 -12.35 -4.39
N PRO A 8 -8.06 -11.86 -5.58
CA PRO A 8 -7.50 -12.34 -6.84
C PRO A 8 -5.98 -12.29 -6.78
N GLU A 9 -5.34 -13.44 -7.01
CA GLU A 9 -3.89 -13.65 -6.93
C GLU A 9 -3.10 -12.63 -7.76
N GLU A 10 -3.70 -12.15 -8.85
CA GLU A 10 -3.12 -11.29 -9.86
C GLU A 10 -2.61 -9.93 -9.34
N HIS A 11 -3.09 -9.46 -8.18
CA HIS A 11 -2.70 -8.16 -7.64
C HIS A 11 -2.20 -8.17 -6.20
N PHE A 12 -2.26 -9.32 -5.51
CA PHE A 12 -1.72 -9.43 -4.15
C PHE A 12 -0.21 -9.14 -4.11
N THR A 13 0.55 -9.66 -5.09
CA THR A 13 1.99 -9.37 -5.21
C THR A 13 2.26 -7.88 -5.39
N SER A 14 1.45 -7.18 -6.17
CA SER A 14 1.59 -5.72 -6.35
C SER A 14 1.33 -4.96 -5.06
N LEU A 15 0.34 -5.38 -4.28
CA LEU A 15 0.06 -4.82 -2.96
C LEU A 15 1.24 -5.04 -1.99
N VAL A 16 1.80 -6.26 -1.94
CA VAL A 16 2.97 -6.56 -1.10
C VAL A 16 4.17 -5.70 -1.50
N LEU A 17 4.43 -5.54 -2.80
CA LEU A 17 5.52 -4.69 -3.28
C LEU A 17 5.32 -3.21 -2.90
N LEU A 18 4.09 -2.69 -2.99
CA LEU A 18 3.76 -1.35 -2.51
C LEU A 18 4.03 -1.18 -1.02
N CYS A 19 3.66 -2.18 -0.21
CA CYS A 19 3.94 -2.16 1.22
C CYS A 19 5.45 -2.17 1.51
N CYS A 20 6.21 -3.04 0.86
CA CYS A 20 7.67 -3.09 1.01
C CYS A 20 8.33 -1.79 0.56
N TRP A 21 7.86 -1.18 -0.53
CA TRP A 21 8.33 0.12 -1.00
C TRP A 21 8.13 1.22 0.05
N GLN A 22 6.96 1.26 0.68
CA GLN A 22 6.67 2.22 1.73
C GLN A 22 7.50 1.98 3.01
N LEU A 23 7.71 0.73 3.41
CA LEU A 23 8.62 0.40 4.51
C LEU A 23 10.04 0.88 4.22
N TRP A 24 10.53 0.63 3.01
CA TRP A 24 11.85 1.08 2.58
C TRP A 24 11.96 2.61 2.60
N LYS A 25 10.98 3.33 2.01
CA LYS A 25 10.92 4.80 2.07
C LYS A 25 10.94 5.29 3.51
N ARG A 26 10.11 4.72 4.39
CA ARG A 26 10.02 5.15 5.78
C ARG A 26 11.33 4.95 6.53
N ARG A 27 11.98 3.80 6.35
CA ARG A 27 13.29 3.54 6.94
C ARG A 27 14.31 4.58 6.50
N ASN A 28 14.35 4.91 5.21
CA ASN A 28 15.27 5.92 4.69
C ASN A 28 15.00 7.31 5.26
N GLU A 29 13.74 7.72 5.35
CA GLU A 29 13.37 9.01 5.94
C GLU A 29 13.80 9.11 7.42
N VAL A 30 13.65 8.03 8.19
CA VAL A 30 14.15 7.97 9.58
C VAL A 30 15.68 8.08 9.62
N VAL A 31 16.40 7.34 8.78
CA VAL A 31 17.87 7.29 8.78
C VAL A 31 18.50 8.59 8.28
N PHE A 32 17.96 9.16 7.18
CA PHE A 32 18.56 10.31 6.51
C PHE A 32 18.01 11.65 6.98
N ARG A 33 16.76 11.71 7.49
CA ARG A 33 16.14 12.96 7.94
C ARG A 33 15.83 13.00 9.44
N GLY A 34 16.11 11.93 10.18
CA GLY A 34 15.81 11.85 11.60
C GLY A 34 14.31 11.91 11.91
N GLU A 35 13.46 11.54 10.95
CA GLU A 35 12.02 11.71 11.10
C GLU A 35 11.46 10.75 12.16
N ARG A 36 10.56 11.23 13.04
CA ARG A 36 9.94 10.40 14.07
C ARG A 36 8.94 9.44 13.47
N TRP A 37 9.03 8.14 13.78
CA TRP A 37 8.06 7.16 13.30
C TRP A 37 6.62 7.47 13.79
N MET A 38 5.67 7.56 12.85
CA MET A 38 4.25 7.76 13.16
C MET A 38 3.41 6.82 12.29
N LEU A 39 2.73 5.85 12.93
CA LEU A 39 1.94 4.83 12.24
C LEU A 39 0.84 5.43 11.37
N ARG A 40 0.11 6.43 11.89
CA ARG A 40 -0.99 7.08 11.14
C ARG A 40 -0.52 7.75 9.86
N GLN A 41 0.59 8.49 9.90
CA GLN A 41 1.17 9.09 8.70
C GLN A 41 1.66 8.01 7.72
N THR A 42 2.21 6.93 8.25
CA THR A 42 2.64 5.78 7.44
C THR A 42 1.44 5.19 6.71
N LEU A 43 0.36 4.83 7.40
CA LEU A 43 -0.84 4.27 6.79
C LEU A 43 -1.51 5.23 5.78
N LYS A 44 -1.49 6.54 6.05
CA LYS A 44 -1.92 7.55 5.09
C LYS A 44 -1.09 7.49 3.80
N ASN A 45 0.24 7.43 3.91
CA ASN A 45 1.12 7.34 2.75
C ASN A 45 0.89 6.05 1.94
N TYR A 46 0.57 4.93 2.60
CA TYR A 46 0.21 3.68 1.91
C TYR A 46 -1.08 3.83 1.12
N LYS A 47 -2.10 4.48 1.71
CA LYS A 47 -3.36 4.78 1.04
C LYS A 47 -3.16 5.68 -0.18
N ASP A 48 -2.37 6.74 -0.04
CA ASP A 48 -2.10 7.70 -1.12
C ASP A 48 -1.36 7.02 -2.28
N ASP A 49 -0.34 6.21 -2.00
CA ASP A 49 0.37 5.43 -3.02
C ASP A 49 -0.53 4.39 -3.70
N ALA A 50 -1.40 3.73 -2.94
CA ALA A 50 -2.37 2.78 -3.49
C ALA A 50 -3.35 3.46 -4.45
N GLN A 51 -3.80 4.68 -4.12
CA GLN A 51 -4.66 5.48 -5.00
C GLN A 51 -3.94 5.89 -6.28
N LEU A 52 -2.68 6.29 -6.19
CA LEU A 52 -1.84 6.61 -7.35
C LEU A 52 -1.60 5.38 -8.24
N TRP A 53 -1.54 4.18 -7.64
CA TRP A 53 -1.37 2.93 -8.38
C TRP A 53 -2.53 2.63 -9.34
N ARG A 54 -3.71 3.22 -9.12
CA ARG A 54 -4.86 3.13 -10.04
C ARG A 54 -4.48 3.50 -11.48
N CYS A 55 -3.59 4.48 -11.65
CA CYS A 55 -3.13 4.92 -12.98
C CYS A 55 -2.21 3.90 -13.68
N ARG A 56 -1.70 2.90 -12.97
CA ARG A 56 -0.82 1.83 -13.49
C ARG A 56 -1.56 0.52 -13.74
N LEU A 57 -2.85 0.45 -13.39
CA LEU A 57 -3.68 -0.73 -13.61
C LEU A 57 -4.50 -0.58 -14.91
N PRO A 58 -4.81 -1.68 -15.60
CA PRO A 58 -5.82 -1.68 -16.65
C PRO A 58 -7.15 -1.11 -16.15
N ARG A 59 -7.91 -0.42 -17.00
CA ARG A 59 -9.16 0.26 -16.60
C ARG A 59 -10.17 -0.68 -15.93
N CYS A 60 -10.25 -1.94 -16.36
CA CYS A 60 -11.12 -2.96 -15.78
C CYS A 60 -10.73 -3.37 -14.34
N LEU A 61 -9.52 -3.01 -13.89
CA LEU A 61 -8.96 -3.38 -12.60
C LEU A 61 -8.73 -2.16 -11.70
N ALA A 62 -9.17 -0.96 -12.12
CA ALA A 62 -9.02 0.26 -11.36
C ALA A 62 -9.67 0.19 -9.96
N ASP A 63 -10.72 -0.62 -9.80
CA ASP A 63 -11.40 -0.84 -8.52
C ASP A 63 -10.55 -1.58 -7.49
N VAL A 64 -9.50 -2.30 -7.92
CA VAL A 64 -8.56 -2.97 -7.02
C VAL A 64 -7.81 -1.94 -6.17
N ALA A 65 -7.42 -0.81 -6.76
CA ALA A 65 -6.82 0.29 -6.01
C ALA A 65 -7.77 0.84 -4.93
N SER A 66 -9.07 0.97 -5.24
CA SER A 66 -10.08 1.39 -4.27
C SER A 66 -10.19 0.41 -3.09
N LYS A 67 -10.14 -0.90 -3.35
CA LYS A 67 -10.13 -1.94 -2.30
C LYS A 67 -8.90 -1.83 -1.41
N TRP A 68 -7.73 -1.56 -1.97
CA TRP A 68 -6.51 -1.33 -1.18
C TRP A 68 -6.63 -0.07 -0.32
N CYS A 69 -7.15 1.03 -0.86
CA CYS A 69 -7.39 2.25 -0.09
C CYS A 69 -8.38 2.02 1.07
N GLN A 70 -9.41 1.18 0.89
CA GLN A 70 -10.33 0.79 1.96
C GLN A 70 -9.61 -0.04 3.03
N LEU A 71 -8.77 -1.00 2.63
CA LEU A 71 -7.97 -1.81 3.55
C LEU A 71 -7.06 -0.93 4.44
N PHE A 72 -6.35 0.04 3.85
CA PHE A 72 -5.53 0.96 4.64
C PHE A 72 -6.36 1.94 5.48
N SER A 73 -7.56 2.32 5.03
CA SER A 73 -8.45 3.19 5.80
C SER A 73 -9.02 2.50 7.03
N GLY A 74 -9.31 1.20 6.97
CA GLY A 74 -9.74 0.41 8.12
C GLY A 74 -8.63 0.13 9.14
N ALA A 75 -7.36 0.29 8.74
CA ALA A 75 -6.21 0.08 9.61
C ALA A 75 -5.72 1.37 10.31
N MET A 76 -6.19 2.55 9.88
CA MET A 76 -5.87 3.86 10.48
C MET A 76 -6.61 4.10 11.80
#